data_AF-A0A1F5EFB6-F1
#
_entry.id   AF-A0A1F5EFB6-F1
#
_cell.length_a   1.000
_cell.length_b   1.000
_cell.length_c   1.000
_cell.angle_alpha   90.00
_cell.angle_beta   90.00
_cell.angle_gamma   90.00
#
_symmetry.space_group_name_H-M   'P 1'
#
loop_
_entity.id
_entity.type
_entity.pdbx_description
1 polymer ?
#
loop_
_entity_poly.entity_id
_entity_poly.type
_entity_poly.pdbx_seq_one_letter_code
_entity_poly.pdbx_strand_id
1 'polypeptide(L)'
;MSVKEILKSSIEGSGEVAKSLMETVTGLVKEGTGDIGELFGAVIDLGKEGVVDVTEGTKDVYVASVKALEESGQTTEEAITTVTTKAEEAIGAIGEGGAESVGDAAKKGIEEAKGIVTKPFEK
;
A
#
# COMPACT_ATOMS: atom_id res chain seq x y z
N MET A 1 -9.23 -12.79 -11.20
CA MET A 1 -9.58 -11.55 -10.49
C MET A 1 -8.32 -10.74 -10.38
N SER A 2 -8.36 -9.47 -10.76
CA SER A 2 -7.21 -8.58 -10.60
C SER A 2 -7.09 -8.14 -9.14
N VAL A 3 -5.89 -7.81 -8.66
CA VAL A 3 -5.63 -7.30 -7.29
C VAL A 3 -6.58 -6.16 -6.93
N LYS A 4 -6.83 -5.26 -7.89
CA LYS A 4 -7.81 -4.17 -7.77
C LYS A 4 -9.22 -4.65 -7.43
N GLU A 5 -9.72 -5.70 -8.09
CA GLU A 5 -11.06 -6.23 -7.84
C GLU A 5 -11.17 -6.88 -6.45
N ILE A 6 -10.10 -7.55 -6.01
CA ILE A 6 -10.02 -8.15 -4.68
C ILE A 6 -10.08 -7.06 -3.61
N LEU A 7 -9.23 -6.03 -3.73
CA LEU A 7 -9.22 -4.88 -2.81
C LEU A 7 -10.58 -4.18 -2.79
N LYS A 8 -11.15 -3.90 -3.96
CA LYS A 8 -12.46 -3.27 -4.08
C LYS A 8 -13.55 -4.09 -3.40
N SER A 9 -13.61 -5.39 -3.66
CA SER A 9 -14.60 -6.28 -3.05
C SER A 9 -14.46 -6.36 -1.53
N SER A 10 -13.24 -6.36 -1.00
CA SER A 10 -12.98 -6.33 0.44
C SER A 10 -13.44 -5.01 1.09
N ILE A 11 -13.24 -3.87 0.39
CA ILE A 11 -13.63 -2.54 0.87
C ILE A 11 -15.16 -2.39 0.88
N GLU A 12 -15.82 -2.76 -0.22
CA GLU A 12 -17.27 -2.61 -0.36
C GLU A 12 -18.06 -3.59 0.53
N GLY A 13 -17.48 -4.75 0.87
CA GLY A 13 -18.14 -5.80 1.64
C GLY A 13 -18.14 -5.61 3.17
N SER A 14 -17.19 -4.84 3.72
CA SER A 14 -16.92 -4.85 5.16
C SER A 14 -17.34 -3.59 5.92
N GLY A 15 -17.67 -2.48 5.24
CA GLY A 15 -18.02 -1.19 5.88
C GLY A 15 -16.85 -0.48 6.58
N GLU A 16 -15.80 -1.19 6.98
CA GLU A 16 -14.51 -0.68 7.48
C GLU A 16 -13.42 -0.82 6.42
N VAL A 17 -13.24 0.25 5.63
CA VAL A 17 -12.32 0.33 4.48
C VAL A 17 -10.88 0.03 4.88
N ALA A 18 -10.33 0.74 5.87
CA ALA A 18 -8.93 0.65 6.26
C ALA A 18 -8.52 -0.74 6.75
N LYS A 19 -9.33 -1.34 7.64
CA LYS A 19 -9.03 -2.64 8.24
C LYS A 19 -9.06 -3.76 7.20
N SER A 20 -10.10 -3.76 6.35
CA SER A 20 -10.26 -4.78 5.29
C SER A 20 -9.15 -4.69 4.26
N LEU A 21 -8.73 -3.48 3.93
CA LEU A 21 -7.62 -3.22 3.04
C LEU A 21 -6.31 -3.77 3.62
N MET A 22 -5.99 -3.45 4.88
CA MET A 22 -4.80 -3.96 5.55
C MET A 22 -4.78 -5.49 5.59
N GLU A 23 -5.86 -6.13 6.03
CA GLU A 23 -5.92 -7.60 6.13
C GLU A 23 -5.75 -8.27 4.76
N THR A 24 -6.40 -7.72 3.73
CA THR A 24 -6.29 -8.23 2.35
C THR A 24 -4.88 -8.07 1.81
N VAL A 25 -4.27 -6.88 1.98
CA VAL A 25 -2.90 -6.60 1.54
C VAL A 25 -1.91 -7.52 2.26
N THR A 26 -2.01 -7.64 3.59
CA THR A 26 -1.14 -8.52 4.36
C THR A 26 -1.26 -9.98 3.90
N GLY A 27 -2.48 -10.46 3.63
CA GLY A 27 -2.71 -11.79 3.06
C GLY A 27 -2.02 -11.98 1.71
N LEU A 28 -2.25 -11.05 0.77
CA LEU A 28 -1.68 -11.11 -0.58
C LEU A 28 -0.14 -11.06 -0.59
N VAL A 29 0.46 -10.24 0.28
CA VAL A 29 1.93 -10.17 0.41
C VAL A 29 2.49 -11.44 1.04
N LYS A 30 1.85 -11.97 2.10
CA LYS A 30 2.29 -13.23 2.75
C LYS A 30 2.17 -14.44 1.84
N GLU A 31 1.10 -14.51 1.05
CA GLU A 31 0.91 -15.60 0.07
C GLU A 31 1.84 -15.46 -1.14
N GLY A 32 2.54 -14.33 -1.28
CA GLY A 32 3.37 -14.02 -2.46
C GLY A 32 2.55 -13.88 -3.73
N THR A 33 1.25 -13.59 -3.60
CA THR A 33 0.28 -13.55 -4.71
C THR A 33 0.03 -12.13 -5.21
N GLY A 34 0.35 -11.10 -4.42
CA GLY A 34 0.35 -9.71 -4.86
C GLY A 34 1.76 -9.13 -4.86
N ASP A 35 2.24 -8.64 -6.01
CA ASP A 35 3.41 -7.79 -6.03
C ASP A 35 3.07 -6.47 -5.32
N ILE A 36 3.96 -5.99 -4.46
CA ILE A 36 3.75 -4.74 -3.71
C ILE A 36 3.47 -3.60 -4.68
N GLY A 37 4.16 -3.51 -5.82
CA GLY A 37 3.90 -2.48 -6.82
C GLY A 37 2.46 -2.53 -7.37
N GLU A 38 1.90 -3.72 -7.57
CA GLU A 38 0.51 -3.90 -8.01
C GLU A 38 -0.50 -3.50 -6.93
N LEU A 39 -0.20 -3.77 -5.65
CA LEU A 39 -1.04 -3.37 -4.53
C LEU A 39 -1.14 -1.84 -4.41
N PHE A 40 -0.01 -1.15 -4.53
CA PHE A 40 0.03 0.32 -4.56
C PHE A 40 -0.70 0.87 -5.78
N GLY A 41 -0.43 0.33 -6.98
CA GLY A 41 -1.12 0.73 -8.19
C GLY A 41 -2.64 0.56 -8.10
N ALA A 42 -3.09 -0.56 -7.54
CA ALA A 42 -4.50 -0.85 -7.35
C ALA A 42 -5.17 0.10 -6.35
N VAL A 43 -4.54 0.41 -5.22
CA VAL A 43 -5.08 1.37 -4.24
C VAL A 43 -5.17 2.78 -4.84
N ILE A 44 -4.16 3.18 -5.60
CA ILE A 44 -4.13 4.49 -6.24
C ILE A 44 -5.25 4.58 -7.29
N ASP A 45 -5.47 3.52 -8.05
CA ASP A 45 -6.56 3.46 -9.04
C ASP A 45 -7.94 3.49 -8.38
N LEU A 46 -8.12 2.78 -7.26
CA LEU A 46 -9.35 2.85 -6.45
C LEU A 46 -9.57 4.25 -5.86
N GLY A 47 -8.50 4.94 -5.48
CA GLY A 47 -8.61 6.32 -5.01
C GLY A 47 -8.92 7.32 -6.12
N LYS A 48 -8.45 7.09 -7.35
CA LYS A 48 -8.92 7.85 -8.53
C LYS A 48 -10.41 7.66 -8.79
N GLU A 49 -10.94 6.47 -8.50
CA GLU A 49 -12.38 6.16 -8.59
C GLU A 49 -13.19 6.70 -7.40
N GLY A 50 -12.54 7.29 -6.39
CA GLY A 50 -13.20 7.81 -5.18
C GLY A 50 -13.66 6.73 -4.21
N VAL A 51 -13.17 5.49 -4.34
CA VAL A 51 -13.52 4.35 -3.47
C VAL A 51 -12.79 4.45 -2.13
N VAL A 52 -11.54 4.94 -2.13
CA VAL A 52 -10.70 5.10 -0.95
C VAL A 52 -9.92 6.41 -1.04
N ASP A 53 -9.57 7.01 0.09
CA ASP A 53 -8.62 8.13 0.09
C ASP A 53 -7.23 7.62 -0.34
N VAL A 54 -6.61 8.28 -1.33
CA VAL A 54 -5.32 7.83 -1.88
C VAL A 54 -4.24 7.89 -0.80
N THR A 55 -4.19 8.94 0.02
CA THR A 55 -3.17 9.09 1.05
C THR A 55 -3.32 8.02 2.13
N GLU A 56 -4.53 7.81 2.65
CA GLU A 56 -4.79 6.78 3.67
C GLU A 56 -4.64 5.37 3.11
N GLY A 57 -5.18 5.08 1.93
CA GLY A 57 -5.06 3.77 1.30
C GLY A 57 -3.60 3.40 1.04
N THR A 58 -2.81 4.35 0.53
CA THR A 58 -1.37 4.14 0.29
C THR A 58 -0.61 3.91 1.58
N LYS A 59 -0.94 4.67 2.64
CA LYS A 59 -0.38 4.49 3.98
C LYS A 59 -0.69 3.10 4.55
N ASP A 60 -1.93 2.66 4.45
CA ASP A 60 -2.38 1.37 4.96
C ASP A 60 -1.74 0.20 4.22
N VAL A 61 -1.67 0.26 2.87
CA VAL A 61 -0.95 -0.74 2.06
C VAL A 61 0.51 -0.81 2.47
N TYR A 62 1.16 0.34 2.68
CA TYR A 62 2.56 0.39 3.09
C TYR A 62 2.79 -0.31 4.43
N VAL A 63 2.04 0.09 5.46
CA VAL A 63 2.17 -0.50 6.81
C VAL A 63 1.86 -1.99 6.78
N ALA A 64 0.81 -2.40 6.06
CA ALA A 64 0.41 -3.80 5.92
C ALA A 64 1.47 -4.63 5.19
N SER A 65 2.10 -4.08 4.14
CA SER A 65 3.14 -4.76 3.37
C SER A 65 4.41 -4.91 4.19
N VAL A 66 4.84 -3.86 4.91
CA VAL A 66 6.02 -3.94 5.79
C VAL A 66 5.80 -5.01 6.86
N LYS A 67 4.66 -4.97 7.56
CA LYS A 67 4.33 -5.98 8.56
C LYS A 67 4.28 -7.40 7.98
N ALA A 68 3.71 -7.57 6.79
CA ALA A 68 3.65 -8.87 6.14
C ALA A 68 5.05 -9.45 5.83
N LEU A 69 5.98 -8.60 5.38
CA LEU A 69 7.37 -9.00 5.13
C LEU A 69 8.13 -9.27 6.44
N GLU A 70 7.91 -8.46 7.48
CA GLU A 70 8.47 -8.71 8.82
C GLU A 70 8.00 -10.05 9.38
N GLU A 71 6.70 -10.34 9.29
CA GLU A 71 6.13 -11.63 9.70
C GLU A 71 6.61 -12.80 8.82
N SER A 72 7.04 -12.52 7.59
CA SER A 72 7.67 -13.51 6.70
C SER A 72 9.16 -13.75 7.01
N GLY A 73 9.71 -13.06 8.02
CA GLY A 73 11.07 -13.25 8.51
C GLY A 73 12.10 -12.24 7.97
N GLN A 74 11.69 -11.20 7.25
CA GLN A 74 12.59 -10.10 6.87
C GLN A 74 12.81 -9.14 8.04
N THR A 75 13.97 -8.47 8.05
CA THR A 75 14.19 -7.37 8.99
C THR A 75 13.32 -6.17 8.63
N THR A 76 12.95 -5.36 9.62
CA THR A 76 12.12 -4.17 9.36
C THR A 76 12.77 -3.21 8.37
N GLU A 77 14.10 -3.03 8.43
CA GLU A 77 14.83 -2.20 7.46
C GLU A 77 14.76 -2.74 6.03
N GLU A 78 14.91 -4.06 5.85
CA GLU A 78 14.76 -4.70 4.54
C GLU A 78 13.32 -4.63 4.02
N ALA A 79 12.34 -4.85 4.90
CA ALA A 79 10.92 -4.75 4.57
C ALA A 79 10.55 -3.32 4.14
N ILE A 80 10.95 -2.32 4.93
CA ILE A 80 10.79 -0.89 4.63
C ILE A 80 11.42 -0.55 3.29
N THR A 81 12.67 -0.98 3.06
CA THR A 81 13.38 -0.71 1.81
C THR A 81 12.67 -1.32 0.62
N THR A 82 12.29 -2.61 0.72
CA THR A 82 11.60 -3.34 -0.34
C THR A 82 10.27 -2.70 -0.70
N VAL A 83 9.43 -2.43 0.32
CA VAL A 83 8.11 -1.83 0.12
C VAL A 83 8.25 -0.41 -0.45
N THR A 84 9.20 0.37 0.06
CA THR A 84 9.49 1.72 -0.44
C THR A 84 9.84 1.70 -1.91
N THR A 85 10.83 0.90 -2.31
CA THR A 85 11.28 0.84 -3.70
C THR A 85 10.13 0.47 -4.62
N LYS A 86 9.38 -0.58 -4.28
CA LYS A 86 8.22 -1.03 -5.06
C LYS A 86 7.10 0.00 -5.15
N ALA A 87 6.85 0.72 -4.05
CA ALA A 87 5.85 1.76 -3.99
C ALA A 87 6.25 3.00 -4.81
N GLU A 88 7.52 3.41 -4.75
CA GLU A 88 8.05 4.50 -5.57
C GLU A 88 8.04 4.15 -7.06
N GLU A 89 8.38 2.91 -7.43
CA GLU A 89 8.25 2.42 -8.81
C GLU A 89 6.80 2.48 -9.31
N ALA A 90 5.85 2.01 -8.50
CA ALA A 90 4.43 2.06 -8.83
C ALA A 90 3.91 3.50 -8.98
N ILE A 91 4.30 4.41 -8.09
CA ILE A 91 3.93 5.83 -8.17
C ILE A 91 4.59 6.49 -9.39
N GLY A 92 5.87 6.21 -9.65
CA GLY A 92 6.60 6.74 -10.80
C GLY A 92 5.92 6.38 -12.11
N ALA A 93 5.51 5.12 -12.27
CA ALA A 93 4.76 4.64 -13.42
C ALA A 93 3.39 5.35 -13.60
N ILE A 94 2.79 5.85 -12.52
CA ILE A 94 1.52 6.58 -12.55
C ILE A 94 1.72 8.07 -12.83
N GLY A 95 2.83 8.65 -12.37
CA GLY A 95 3.19 10.06 -12.55
C GLY A 95 3.38 10.45 -14.02
N GLU A 96 3.86 9.54 -14.87
CA GLU A 96 3.97 9.76 -16.32
C GLU A 96 2.59 9.86 -17.03
N GLY A 97 1.50 9.46 -16.37
CA GLY A 97 0.14 9.40 -16.92
C GLY A 97 -0.76 10.63 -16.68
N GLY A 98 -0.25 11.71 -16.05
CA GLY A 98 -0.98 12.99 -15.95
C GLY A 98 -1.85 13.21 -14.71
N ALA A 99 -1.66 12.44 -13.64
CA ALA A 99 -2.35 12.66 -12.36
C ALA A 99 -1.36 13.10 -11.26
N GLU A 100 -0.73 14.28 -11.46
CA GLU A 100 0.29 14.83 -10.56
C GLU A 100 -0.20 14.92 -9.10
N SER A 101 -1.47 15.32 -8.89
CA SER A 101 -2.08 15.38 -7.55
C SER A 101 -2.30 14.02 -6.88
N VAL A 102 -2.49 12.96 -7.66
CA VAL A 102 -2.69 11.60 -7.12
C VAL A 102 -1.34 10.97 -6.76
N GLY A 103 -0.31 11.21 -7.58
CA GLY A 103 1.06 10.82 -7.26
C GLY A 103 1.57 11.49 -5.99
N ASP A 104 1.28 12.78 -5.80
CA ASP A 104 1.63 13.52 -4.59
C ASP A 104 0.92 12.97 -3.34
N ALA A 105 -0.39 12.68 -3.45
CA ALA A 105 -1.17 12.09 -2.37
C ALA A 105 -0.62 10.72 -1.94
N ALA A 106 -0.23 9.89 -2.92
CA ALA A 106 0.37 8.59 -2.67
C ALA A 106 1.77 8.71 -2.02
N LYS A 107 2.63 9.61 -2.51
CA LYS A 107 3.95 9.88 -1.91
C LYS A 107 3.82 10.31 -0.47
N LYS A 108 2.90 11.24 -0.19
CA LYS A 108 2.62 11.70 1.17
C LYS A 108 2.20 10.54 2.09
N GLY A 109 1.33 9.66 1.61
CA GLY A 109 0.91 8.46 2.35
C GLY A 109 2.08 7.54 2.69
N ILE A 110 3.03 7.35 1.77
CA ILE A 110 4.25 6.58 2.02
C ILE A 110 5.15 7.25 3.06
N GLU A 111 5.35 8.56 2.98
CA GLU A 111 6.17 9.28 3.97
C GLU A 111 5.59 9.19 5.38
N GLU A 112 4.27 9.34 5.51
CA GLU A 112 3.58 9.16 6.80
C GLU A 112 3.71 7.71 7.29
N ALA A 113 3.55 6.72 6.41
CA ALA A 113 3.68 5.31 6.75
C ALA A 113 5.09 4.93 7.16
N LYS A 114 6.12 5.43 6.45
CA LYS A 114 7.53 5.30 6.83
C LYS A 114 7.73 5.79 8.25
N GLY A 115 7.26 6.99 8.58
CA GLY A 115 7.37 7.55 9.92
C GLY A 115 6.65 6.72 11.01
N ILE A 116 5.65 5.93 10.66
CA ILE A 116 4.96 5.01 11.58
C ILE A 116 5.79 3.74 11.81
N VAL A 117 6.33 3.15 10.76
CA VAL A 117 7.07 1.88 10.84
C VAL A 117 8.53 2.06 11.29
N THR A 118 9.12 3.25 11.13
CA THR A 118 10.46 3.57 11.67
C THR A 118 10.43 4.02 13.12
N LYS A 119 9.32 4.61 13.59
CA LYS A 119 9.13 5.01 15.00
C LYS A 119 9.47 3.95 16.06
N PRO A 120 9.19 2.64 15.87
CA PRO A 120 9.62 1.63 16.85
C PRO A 120 11.15 1.46 16.98
N PHE A 121 11.95 1.99 16.04
CA PHE A 121 13.42 1.93 16.07
C PHE A 121 14.10 3.14 16.73
N GLU A 122 13.36 4.19 17.09
CA GLU A 122 13.91 5.38 17.76
C GLU A 122 14.03 5.25 19.30
N LYS A 123 14.27 4.05 19.84
CA LYS A 123 14.45 3.86 21.29
C LYS A 123 15.71 3.10 21.68
#